data_AF-A0A2A2X667-F1
#
_entry.id   AF-A0A2A2X667-F1
#
_cell.length_a   1.000
_cell.length_b   1.000
_cell.length_c   1.000
_cell.angle_alpha   90.00
_cell.angle_beta   90.00
_cell.angle_gamma   90.00
#
_symmetry.space_group_name_H-M   'P 1'
#
loop_
_entity.id
_entity.type
_entity.pdbx_description
1 polymer ?
#
loop_
_entity_poly.entity_id
_entity_poly.type
_entity_poly.pdbx_seq_one_letter_code
_entity_poly.pdbx_strand_id
1 'polypeptide(L)'
;MKRGFEYALKNDRLIYGVLAQLNYKVGHPDFEDMFEESRILLAEIYTEYHRKENTKEECGSYMFQKLKWRLLDKLRQKNRKQAEVCFSQLANENDELPQIEEIIEIGDNIEISDALYQLYKRCTDNEKMLLSYYSVGITKTTEIAKLMGKSRMTINRWRKSIQEKYLELINEK
;
A
#
# COMPACT_ATOMS: atom_id res chain seq x y z
N MET A 1 4.05 -3.62 -29.24
CA MET A 1 3.58 -4.45 -28.12
C MET A 1 4.39 -5.75 -27.98
N LYS A 2 4.53 -6.57 -29.02
CA LYS A 2 5.28 -7.85 -28.98
C LYS A 2 6.69 -7.77 -28.33
N ARG A 3 7.53 -6.82 -28.75
CA ARG A 3 8.87 -6.59 -28.16
C ARG A 3 8.85 -6.22 -26.66
N GLY A 4 7.80 -5.53 -26.20
CA GLY A 4 7.65 -5.19 -24.79
C GLY A 4 7.37 -6.41 -23.92
N PHE A 5 6.54 -7.33 -24.40
CA PHE A 5 6.29 -8.60 -23.72
C PHE A 5 7.54 -9.49 -23.70
N GLU A 6 8.28 -9.56 -24.81
CA GLU A 6 9.55 -10.28 -24.86
C GLU A 6 10.56 -9.72 -23.85
N TYR A 7 10.64 -8.39 -23.70
CA TYR A 7 11.46 -7.74 -22.69
C TYR A 7 10.97 -8.09 -21.28
N ALA A 8 9.67 -7.98 -21.01
CA ALA A 8 9.10 -8.25 -19.69
C ALA A 8 9.36 -9.70 -19.24
N LEU A 9 9.13 -10.68 -20.12
CA LEU A 9 9.39 -12.10 -19.87
C LEU A 9 10.86 -12.40 -19.57
N LYS A 10 11.80 -11.69 -20.20
CA LYS A 10 13.24 -11.83 -19.92
C LYS A 10 13.65 -11.17 -18.60
N ASN A 11 12.86 -10.24 -18.08
CA ASN A 11 13.20 -9.38 -16.95
C ASN A 11 12.26 -9.59 -15.75
N ASP A 12 11.75 -10.81 -15.53
CA ASP A 12 10.88 -11.13 -14.39
C ASP A 12 11.52 -10.75 -13.04
N ARG A 13 12.86 -10.83 -12.91
CA ARG A 13 13.60 -10.39 -11.70
C ARG A 13 13.33 -8.94 -11.33
N LEU A 14 13.15 -8.06 -12.32
CA LEU A 14 12.83 -6.65 -12.10
C LEU A 14 11.43 -6.52 -11.48
N ILE A 15 10.48 -7.31 -11.96
CA ILE A 15 9.11 -7.39 -11.43
C ILE A 15 9.12 -7.87 -9.98
N TYR A 16 9.80 -8.99 -9.69
CA TYR A 16 9.95 -9.50 -8.32
C TYR A 16 10.54 -8.44 -7.38
N GLY A 17 11.57 -7.72 -7.82
CA GLY A 17 12.19 -6.64 -7.03
C GLY A 17 11.22 -5.50 -6.72
N VAL A 18 10.40 -5.10 -7.70
CA VAL A 18 9.39 -4.04 -7.49
C VAL A 18 8.29 -4.51 -6.53
N LEU A 19 7.77 -5.72 -6.73
CA LEU A 19 6.70 -6.27 -5.89
C LEU A 19 7.16 -6.48 -4.44
N ALA A 20 8.40 -6.95 -4.24
CA ALA A 20 8.98 -7.06 -2.90
C ALA A 20 9.05 -5.70 -2.18
N GLN A 21 9.36 -4.61 -2.89
CA GLN A 21 9.33 -3.25 -2.31
C GLN A 21 7.91 -2.75 -2.00
N LEU A 22 6.88 -3.34 -2.61
CA LEU A 22 5.48 -3.04 -2.36
C LEU A 22 4.84 -4.01 -1.36
N ASN A 23 5.65 -4.83 -0.67
CA ASN A 23 5.23 -5.88 0.27
C ASN A 23 4.38 -7.01 -0.35
N TYR A 24 4.38 -7.16 -1.67
CA TYR A 24 3.83 -8.34 -2.35
C TYR A 24 4.94 -9.39 -2.47
N LYS A 25 5.01 -10.28 -1.49
CA LYS A 25 5.95 -11.42 -1.48
C LYS A 25 5.28 -12.66 -2.04
N VAL A 26 6.09 -13.61 -2.49
CA VAL A 26 5.64 -14.95 -2.89
C VAL A 26 4.93 -15.58 -1.70
N GLY A 27 3.63 -15.88 -1.86
CA GLY A 27 2.73 -16.35 -0.78
C GLY A 27 1.62 -15.37 -0.40
N HIS A 28 1.67 -14.11 -0.85
CA HIS A 28 0.52 -13.20 -0.74
C HIS A 28 -0.63 -13.69 -1.65
N PRO A 29 -1.90 -13.68 -1.21
CA PRO A 29 -3.03 -14.15 -2.03
C PRO A 29 -3.08 -13.52 -3.43
N ASP A 30 -2.91 -12.20 -3.48
CA ASP A 30 -2.93 -11.44 -4.74
C ASP A 30 -1.57 -11.41 -5.49
N PHE A 31 -0.58 -12.22 -5.09
CA PHE A 31 0.77 -12.11 -5.65
C PHE A 31 0.80 -12.42 -7.16
N GLU A 32 0.14 -13.50 -7.56
CA GLU A 32 0.16 -13.99 -8.94
C GLU A 32 -0.52 -13.00 -9.89
N ASP A 33 -1.66 -12.46 -9.48
CA ASP A 33 -2.38 -11.39 -10.20
C ASP A 33 -1.51 -10.13 -10.32
N MET A 34 -0.91 -9.68 -9.23
CA MET A 34 0.00 -8.53 -9.24
C MET A 34 1.22 -8.75 -10.12
N PHE A 35 1.72 -9.97 -10.20
CA PHE A 35 2.85 -10.33 -11.03
C PHE A 35 2.52 -10.25 -12.52
N GLU A 36 1.42 -10.86 -12.95
CA GLU A 36 0.99 -10.78 -14.35
C GLU A 36 0.59 -9.36 -14.75
N GLU A 37 -0.09 -8.61 -13.86
CA GLU A 37 -0.41 -7.21 -14.09
C GLU A 37 0.86 -6.36 -14.25
N SER A 38 1.87 -6.60 -13.40
CA SER A 38 3.17 -5.93 -13.50
C SER A 38 3.89 -6.25 -14.81
N ARG A 39 3.77 -7.48 -15.30
CA ARG A 39 4.36 -7.91 -16.58
C ARG A 39 3.74 -7.16 -17.76
N ILE A 40 2.42 -7.02 -17.78
CA ILE A 40 1.71 -6.21 -18.77
C ILE A 40 2.19 -4.75 -18.71
N LEU A 41 2.24 -4.19 -17.49
CA LEU A 41 2.67 -2.80 -17.29
C LEU A 41 4.10 -2.55 -17.76
N LEU A 42 5.01 -3.48 -17.48
CA LEU A 42 6.41 -3.39 -17.89
C LEU A 42 6.53 -3.43 -19.42
N ALA A 43 5.76 -4.29 -20.08
CA ALA A 43 5.69 -4.35 -21.54
C ALA A 43 5.21 -3.01 -22.13
N GLU A 44 4.19 -2.39 -21.55
CA GLU A 44 3.72 -1.06 -21.96
C GLU A 44 4.79 0.01 -21.78
N ILE A 45 5.40 0.09 -20.59
CA ILE A 45 6.44 1.08 -20.28
C ILE A 45 7.60 0.96 -21.27
N TYR A 46 8.03 -0.27 -21.57
CA TYR A 46 9.09 -0.53 -22.54
C TYR A 46 8.70 -0.04 -23.95
N THR A 47 7.47 -0.34 -24.39
CA THR A 47 7.01 0.10 -25.71
C THR A 47 6.89 1.62 -25.84
N GLU A 48 6.49 2.31 -24.78
CA GLU A 48 6.48 3.77 -24.73
C GLU A 48 7.89 4.36 -24.78
N TYR A 49 8.80 3.77 -24.02
CA TYR A 49 10.20 4.18 -23.93
C TYR A 49 10.87 4.06 -25.31
N HIS A 50 10.75 2.89 -25.93
CA HIS A 50 11.31 2.63 -27.26
C HIS A 50 10.68 3.53 -28.35
N ARG A 51 9.40 3.93 -28.19
CA ARG A 51 8.77 4.88 -29.13
C ARG A 51 9.33 6.29 -28.98
N LYS A 52 9.67 6.73 -27.77
CA LYS A 52 10.10 8.10 -27.48
C LYS A 52 11.57 8.36 -27.74
N GLU A 53 12.45 7.48 -27.27
CA GLU A 53 13.88 7.78 -27.24
C GLU A 53 14.65 7.23 -28.45
N ASN A 54 13.99 6.45 -29.34
CA ASN A 54 14.61 5.81 -30.53
C ASN A 54 15.94 5.08 -30.23
N THR A 55 16.23 4.81 -28.96
CA THR A 55 17.49 4.28 -28.48
C THR A 55 17.39 2.77 -28.35
N LYS A 56 18.50 2.09 -28.64
CA LYS A 56 18.62 0.62 -28.56
C LYS A 56 19.00 0.13 -27.16
N GLU A 57 19.32 1.03 -26.25
CA GLU A 57 19.82 0.67 -24.91
C GLU A 57 18.69 0.58 -23.90
N GLU A 58 18.66 -0.52 -23.17
CA GLU A 58 17.63 -0.83 -22.18
C GLU A 58 18.02 -0.23 -20.83
N CYS A 59 17.25 0.73 -20.31
CA CYS A 59 17.53 1.35 -19.02
C CYS A 59 16.75 0.67 -17.88
N GLY A 60 17.32 -0.38 -17.27
CA GLY A 60 16.69 -1.14 -16.20
C GLY A 60 16.25 -0.30 -14.99
N SER A 61 17.05 0.68 -14.58
CA SER A 61 16.72 1.57 -13.45
C SER A 61 15.49 2.44 -13.73
N TYR A 62 15.36 2.95 -14.96
CA TYR A 62 14.17 3.71 -15.37
C TYR A 62 12.93 2.82 -15.36
N MET A 63 13.03 1.63 -15.93
CA MET A 63 11.93 0.65 -15.98
C MET A 63 11.46 0.30 -14.57
N PHE A 64 12.41 0.01 -13.65
CA PHE A 64 12.13 -0.29 -12.25
C PHE A 64 11.35 0.83 -11.56
N GLN A 65 11.84 2.06 -11.66
CA GLN A 65 11.23 3.20 -10.97
C GLN A 65 9.85 3.54 -11.54
N LYS A 66 9.69 3.49 -12.87
CA LYS A 66 8.43 3.78 -13.53
C LYS A 66 7.38 2.69 -13.28
N LEU A 67 7.79 1.41 -13.25
CA LEU A 67 6.92 0.28 -12.89
C LEU A 67 6.40 0.44 -11.46
N LYS A 68 7.30 0.72 -10.51
CA LYS A 68 6.95 0.96 -9.11
C LYS A 68 5.92 2.09 -8.95
N TRP A 69 6.12 3.22 -9.62
CA TRP A 69 5.20 4.35 -9.52
C TRP A 69 3.83 4.04 -10.07
N ARG A 70 3.74 3.39 -11.25
CA ARG A 70 2.44 3.05 -11.82
C ARG A 70 1.67 2.05 -10.95
N LEU A 71 2.36 1.05 -10.38
CA LEU A 71 1.73 0.12 -9.43
C LEU A 71 1.25 0.84 -8.17
N LEU A 72 2.06 1.73 -7.60
CA LEU A 72 1.65 2.54 -6.45
C LEU A 72 0.42 3.40 -6.74
N ASP A 73 0.36 4.02 -7.92
CA ASP A 73 -0.78 4.85 -8.29
C ASP A 73 -2.05 4.02 -8.49
N LYS A 74 -1.95 2.80 -9.05
CA LYS A 74 -3.07 1.85 -9.11
C LYS A 74 -3.56 1.46 -7.71
N LEU A 75 -2.65 1.11 -6.80
CA LEU A 75 -2.98 0.77 -5.41
C LEU A 75 -3.67 1.94 -4.69
N ARG A 76 -3.14 3.16 -4.86
CA ARG A 76 -3.76 4.38 -4.32
C ARG A 76 -5.16 4.59 -4.88
N GLN A 77 -5.39 4.33 -6.16
CA GLN A 77 -6.70 4.47 -6.78
C GLN A 77 -7.69 3.42 -6.25
N LYS A 78 -7.26 2.16 -6.10
CA LYS A 78 -8.06 1.09 -5.49
C LYS A 78 -8.47 1.45 -4.06
N ASN A 79 -7.53 1.92 -3.25
CA ASN A 79 -7.79 2.31 -1.87
C ASN A 79 -8.76 3.50 -1.78
N ARG A 80 -8.63 4.51 -2.66
CA ARG A 80 -9.57 5.64 -2.69
C ARG A 80 -10.99 5.19 -3.05
N LYS A 81 -11.14 4.33 -4.05
CA LYS A 81 -12.46 3.78 -4.44
C LYS A 81 -13.09 2.97 -3.32
N GLN A 82 -12.30 2.15 -2.61
CA GLN A 82 -12.78 1.41 -1.45
C GLN A 82 -13.21 2.34 -0.31
N ALA A 83 -12.43 3.39 -0.05
CA ALA A 83 -12.80 4.39 0.95
C ALA A 83 -14.10 5.12 0.58
N GLU A 84 -14.27 5.53 -0.68
CA GLU A 84 -15.50 6.17 -1.17
C GLU A 84 -16.74 5.27 -1.02
N VAL A 85 -16.63 3.99 -1.33
CA VAL A 85 -17.71 3.01 -1.14
C VAL A 85 -18.07 2.88 0.34
N CYS A 86 -17.08 2.73 1.21
CA CYS A 86 -17.29 2.63 2.66
C CYS A 86 -17.96 3.90 3.23
N PHE A 87 -17.52 5.08 2.82
CA PHE A 87 -18.15 6.34 3.22
C PHE A 87 -19.58 6.50 2.68
N SER A 88 -19.88 6.00 1.48
CA SER A 88 -21.24 6.04 0.93
C SER A 88 -22.21 5.08 1.60
N GLN A 89 -21.72 3.95 2.12
CA GLN A 89 -22.52 3.00 2.89
C GLN A 89 -22.88 3.58 4.26
N LEU A 90 -21.93 4.25 4.92
CA LEU A 90 -22.15 4.95 6.19
C LEU A 90 -23.06 6.20 6.08
N ALA A 91 -23.23 6.77 4.88
CA ALA A 91 -24.07 7.96 4.65
C ALA A 91 -25.55 7.63 4.40
N ASN A 92 -25.89 6.35 4.17
CA ASN A 92 -27.24 5.93 3.78
C ASN A 92 -28.06 5.26 4.91
N GLU A 93 -27.54 5.17 6.13
CA GLU A 93 -28.26 4.54 7.24
C GLU A 93 -28.73 5.61 8.23
N ASN A 94 -30.03 5.94 8.13
CA ASN A 94 -30.84 6.44 9.25
C ASN A 94 -31.24 5.28 10.20
N ASP A 95 -30.52 4.18 10.19
CA ASP A 95 -30.76 3.03 11.04
C ASP A 95 -29.67 2.96 12.12
N GLU A 96 -30.11 2.55 13.30
CA GLU A 96 -29.40 2.58 14.58
C GLU A 96 -27.93 2.14 14.47
N LEU A 97 -27.04 2.96 15.02
CA LEU A 97 -25.62 2.66 15.19
C LEU A 97 -25.45 1.24 15.79
N PRO A 98 -24.87 0.27 15.07
CA PRO A 98 -24.56 -1.01 15.65
C PRO A 98 -23.56 -0.78 16.79
N GLN A 99 -23.90 -1.29 17.98
CA GLN A 99 -23.01 -1.29 19.14
C GLN A 99 -21.71 -1.99 18.73
N ILE A 100 -20.58 -1.33 18.99
CA ILE A 100 -19.23 -1.66 18.49
C ILE A 100 -18.70 -3.02 19.02
N GLU A 101 -19.51 -3.79 19.75
CA GLU A 101 -19.07 -4.99 20.48
C GLU A 101 -19.14 -6.30 19.67
N GLU A 102 -19.67 -6.30 18.44
CA GLU A 102 -19.89 -7.55 17.67
C GLU A 102 -19.44 -7.45 16.20
N ILE A 103 -18.16 -7.15 15.95
CA ILE A 103 -17.52 -7.33 14.62
C ILE A 103 -16.18 -8.07 14.79
N ILE A 104 -16.21 -9.25 15.43
CA ILE A 104 -15.06 -10.17 15.44
C ILE A 104 -15.23 -11.34 14.46
N GLU A 105 -16.42 -11.54 13.88
CA GLU A 105 -16.66 -12.69 13.00
C GLU A 105 -16.97 -12.28 11.55
N ILE A 106 -15.94 -11.83 10.81
CA ILE A 106 -15.92 -12.01 9.36
C ILE A 106 -14.53 -12.49 8.95
N GLY A 107 -14.45 -13.80 8.78
CA GLY A 107 -13.90 -14.44 7.58
C GLY A 107 -12.43 -14.20 7.24
N ASP A 108 -11.64 -15.24 7.52
CA ASP A 108 -10.37 -15.59 6.90
C ASP A 108 -9.12 -14.80 7.31
N ASN A 109 -8.37 -15.41 8.25
CA ASN A 109 -6.92 -15.28 8.44
C ASN A 109 -6.36 -13.85 8.48
N ILE A 110 -6.88 -12.99 9.37
CA ILE A 110 -6.04 -11.91 9.88
C ILE A 110 -5.10 -12.54 10.92
N GLU A 111 -4.04 -13.19 10.44
CA GLU A 111 -2.80 -13.25 11.23
C GLU A 111 -2.34 -11.81 11.41
N ILE A 112 -2.94 -11.10 12.37
CA ILE A 112 -2.35 -9.88 12.91
C ILE A 112 -1.03 -10.38 13.46
N SER A 113 0.05 -10.16 12.70
CA SER A 113 1.41 -10.48 13.12
C SER A 113 1.53 -10.09 14.59
N ASP A 114 1.94 -11.00 15.47
CA ASP A 114 2.08 -10.74 16.90
C ASP A 114 2.81 -9.41 17.15
N ALA A 115 3.77 -9.05 16.29
CA ALA A 115 4.45 -7.75 16.29
C ALA A 115 3.52 -6.52 16.16
N LEU A 116 2.48 -6.58 15.31
CA LEU A 116 1.50 -5.50 15.16
C LEU A 116 0.61 -5.37 16.40
N TYR A 117 0.20 -6.49 17.00
CA TYR A 117 -0.57 -6.47 18.25
C TYR A 117 0.26 -5.86 19.41
N GLN A 118 1.53 -6.28 19.55
CA GLN A 118 2.44 -5.71 20.55
C GLN A 118 2.70 -4.22 20.31
N LEU A 119 2.87 -3.81 19.03
CA LEU A 119 3.02 -2.40 18.67
C LEU A 119 1.79 -1.59 19.07
N TYR A 120 0.60 -2.08 18.71
CA TYR A 120 -0.66 -1.42 19.03
C TYR A 120 -0.83 -1.23 20.53
N LYS A 121 -0.42 -2.21 21.34
CA LYS A 121 -0.42 -2.14 22.81
C LYS A 121 0.53 -1.06 23.37
N ARG A 122 1.68 -0.83 22.73
CA ARG A 122 2.66 0.21 23.10
C ARG A 122 2.31 1.61 22.58
N CYS A 123 1.37 1.72 21.63
CA CYS A 123 0.91 3.00 21.09
C CYS A 123 -0.01 3.74 22.05
N THR A 124 0.09 5.07 22.06
CA THR A 124 -0.86 5.97 22.72
C THR A 124 -2.18 6.06 21.95
N ASP A 125 -3.25 6.55 22.55
CA ASP A 125 -4.57 6.62 21.88
C ASP A 125 -4.55 7.46 20.59
N ASN A 126 -3.77 8.54 20.58
CA ASN A 126 -3.57 9.35 19.38
C ASN A 126 -2.79 8.61 18.28
N GLU A 127 -1.81 7.79 18.66
CA GLU A 127 -1.05 6.96 17.72
C GLU A 127 -1.89 5.81 17.18
N LYS A 128 -2.73 5.19 18.02
CA LYS A 128 -3.72 4.18 17.60
C LYS A 128 -4.72 4.77 16.62
N MET A 129 -5.22 5.98 16.89
CA MET A 129 -6.10 6.71 15.99
C MET A 129 -5.39 7.08 14.67
N LEU A 130 -4.10 7.39 14.72
CA LEU A 130 -3.30 7.58 13.51
C LEU A 130 -3.16 6.28 12.70
N LEU A 131 -2.95 5.14 13.37
CA LEU A 131 -2.90 3.82 12.72
C LEU A 131 -4.23 3.44 12.07
N SER A 132 -5.38 3.77 12.68
CA SER A 132 -6.69 3.50 12.09
C SER A 132 -6.93 4.32 10.81
N TYR A 133 -6.42 5.55 10.71
CA TYR A 133 -6.46 6.28 9.44
C TYR A 133 -5.63 5.59 8.34
N TYR A 134 -4.51 4.97 8.70
CA TYR A 134 -3.70 4.22 7.73
C TYR A 134 -4.36 2.90 7.30
N SER A 135 -5.09 2.22 8.19
CA SER A 135 -5.81 0.99 7.82
C SER A 135 -6.94 1.29 6.83
N VAL A 136 -7.55 2.46 6.90
CA VAL A 136 -8.57 2.94 5.93
C VAL A 136 -7.95 3.56 4.66
N GLY A 137 -6.61 3.58 4.55
CA GLY A 137 -5.90 4.02 3.36
C GLY A 137 -5.63 5.53 3.26
N ILE A 138 -5.94 6.30 4.30
CA ILE A 138 -5.64 7.73 4.36
C ILE A 138 -4.17 7.89 4.76
N THR A 139 -3.31 8.18 3.78
CA THR A 139 -1.84 8.23 3.97
C THR A 139 -1.27 9.64 4.02
N LYS A 140 -2.02 10.63 3.55
CA LYS A 140 -1.56 12.02 3.45
C LYS A 140 -1.56 12.70 4.81
N THR A 141 -0.38 13.10 5.29
CA THR A 141 -0.23 13.82 6.57
C THR A 141 -1.08 15.08 6.64
N THR A 142 -1.27 15.79 5.52
CA THR A 142 -2.09 17.02 5.48
C THR A 142 -3.58 16.76 5.66
N GLU A 143 -4.04 15.59 5.23
CA GLU A 143 -5.44 15.17 5.30
C GLU A 143 -5.76 14.67 6.71
N ILE A 144 -4.89 13.81 7.26
CA ILE A 144 -4.99 13.33 8.65
C ILE A 144 -4.91 14.49 9.64
N ALA A 145 -3.99 15.45 9.42
CA ALA A 145 -3.87 16.64 10.26
C ALA A 145 -5.18 17.43 10.34
N LYS A 146 -5.91 17.57 9.22
CA LYS A 146 -7.22 18.22 9.18
C LYS A 146 -8.28 17.39 9.91
N LEU A 147 -8.33 16.08 9.65
CA LEU A 147 -9.31 15.17 10.28
C LEU A 147 -9.15 15.10 11.80
N MET A 148 -7.91 15.09 12.30
CA MET A 148 -7.63 15.05 13.74
C MET A 148 -7.61 16.44 14.41
N GLY A 149 -7.70 17.54 13.64
CA GLY A 149 -7.53 18.90 14.15
C GLY A 149 -6.15 19.15 14.77
N LYS A 150 -5.09 18.50 14.26
CA LYS A 150 -3.71 18.62 14.78
C LYS A 150 -2.77 19.21 13.74
N SER A 151 -1.64 19.75 14.20
CA SER A 151 -0.62 20.26 13.28
C SER A 151 0.05 19.11 12.52
N ARG A 152 0.53 19.39 11.30
CA ARG A 152 1.32 18.42 10.50
C ARG A 152 2.57 17.95 11.25
N MET A 153 3.16 18.83 12.05
CA MET A 153 4.32 18.53 12.90
C MET A 153 3.98 17.49 13.97
N THR A 154 2.79 17.59 14.57
CA THR A 154 2.29 16.63 15.56
C THR A 154 2.09 15.25 14.94
N ILE A 155 1.45 15.18 13.77
CA ILE A 155 1.26 13.92 13.04
C ILE A 155 2.62 13.30 12.69
N ASN A 156 3.58 14.08 12.17
CA ASN A 156 4.91 13.58 11.85
C ASN A 156 5.68 13.09 13.09
N ARG A 157 5.53 13.77 14.23
CA ARG A 157 6.09 13.31 15.51
C ARG A 157 5.50 11.96 15.92
N TRP A 158 4.18 11.78 15.83
CA TRP A 158 3.53 10.50 16.11
C TRP A 158 3.95 9.40 15.14
N ARG A 159 4.09 9.69 13.84
CA ARG A 159 4.64 8.73 12.87
C ARG A 159 6.04 8.26 13.28
N LYS A 160 6.90 9.19 13.68
CA LYS A 160 8.27 8.88 14.12
C LYS A 160 8.28 8.03 15.40
N SER A 161 7.46 8.39 16.38
CA SER A 161 7.28 7.62 17.62
C SER A 161 6.80 6.19 17.35
N ILE A 162 5.82 5.99 16.46
CA ILE A 162 5.36 4.65 16.06
C ILE A 162 6.50 3.86 15.41
N GLN A 163 7.30 4.49 14.54
CA GLN A 163 8.45 3.83 13.90
C GLN A 163 9.52 3.43 14.90
N GLU A 164 9.83 4.28 15.88
CA GLU A 164 10.78 4.00 16.97
C GLU A 164 10.30 2.80 17.80
N LYS A 165 9.03 2.78 18.22
CA LYS A 165 8.42 1.66 18.95
C LYS A 165 8.44 0.35 18.17
N TYR A 166 8.24 0.41 16.85
CA TYR A 166 8.31 -0.76 15.99
C TYR A 166 9.74 -1.29 15.84
N LEU A 167 10.73 -0.39 15.72
CA LEU A 167 12.14 -0.76 15.70
C LEU A 167 12.58 -1.42 17.02
N GLU A 168 12.16 -0.88 18.16
CA GLU A 168 12.40 -1.49 19.47
C GLU A 168 11.81 -2.91 19.56
N LEU A 169 10.58 -3.11 19.08
CA LEU A 169 9.93 -4.43 19.06
C LEU A 169 10.66 -5.46 18.17
N ILE A 170 11.23 -5.02 17.05
CA ILE A 170 12.03 -5.91 16.19
C ILE A 170 13.35 -6.27 16.87
N ASN A 171 14.01 -5.30 17.51
CA ASN A 171 15.31 -5.52 18.15
C ASN A 171 15.22 -6.34 19.46
N GLU A 172 14.04 -6.44 20.07
CA GLU A 172 13.78 -7.28 21.24
C GLU A 172 13.55 -8.77 20.91
N LYS A 173 13.37 -9.12 19.62
CA LYS A 173 13.18 -10.51 19.13
C LYS A 173 14.49 -11.11 18.61
#